data_AF-A0A2S9FY02-F1
#
_entry.id   AF-A0A2S9FY02-F1
#
_cell.length_a   1.000
_cell.length_b   1.000
_cell.length_c   1.000
_cell.angle_alpha   90.00
_cell.angle_beta   90.00
_cell.angle_gamma   90.00
#
_symmetry.space_group_name_H-M   'P 1'
#
loop_
_entity.id
_entity.type
_entity.pdbx_description
1 polymer ?
#
loop_
_entity_poly.entity_id
_entity_poly.type
_entity_poly.pdbx_seq_one_letter_code
_entity_poly.pdbx_strand_id
1 'polypeptide(L)' 'GPFRPGNTVRGIDNAVLAGSSTVPGVGIPTAIVSGRLAADRVTGSVTRTQARALSQ' A
#
# COMPACT_ATOMS: atom_id res chain seq x y z
N GLY A 1 12.50 11.88 0.23
CA GLY A 1 13.60 12.74 0.70
C GLY A 1 14.84 12.47 -0.14
N PRO A 2 15.79 13.40 -0.23
CA PRO A 2 16.93 13.30 -1.15
C PRO A 2 17.81 12.05 -0.93
N PHE A 3 17.77 11.44 0.25
CA PHE A 3 18.54 10.24 0.62
C PHE A 3 17.81 8.91 0.45
N ARG A 4 16.58 8.93 -0.06
CA ARG A 4 15.79 7.72 -0.26
C ARG A 4 15.67 7.45 -1.76
N PRO A 5 16.66 6.77 -2.38
CA PRO A 5 16.66 6.52 -3.82
C PRO A 5 15.45 5.70 -4.25
N GLY A 6 15.11 5.80 -5.54
CA GLY A 6 14.05 5.02 -6.14
C GLY A 6 14.28 3.51 -5.97
N ASN A 7 13.20 2.75 -5.83
CA ASN A 7 13.27 1.29 -5.74
C ASN A 7 13.39 0.60 -7.12
N THR A 8 13.48 1.34 -8.23
CA THR A 8 13.72 0.81 -9.57
C THR A 8 15.16 1.05 -10.01
N VAL A 9 15.73 0.09 -10.75
CA VAL A 9 17.07 0.19 -11.31
C VAL A 9 16.98 0.70 -12.74
N ARG A 10 17.66 1.81 -13.06
CA ARG A 10 17.66 2.37 -14.42
C ARG A 10 18.22 1.33 -15.41
N GLY A 11 17.47 1.05 -16.47
CA GLY A 11 17.88 0.10 -17.52
C GLY A 11 17.60 -1.37 -17.21
N ILE A 12 16.88 -1.70 -16.12
CA ILE A 12 16.47 -3.07 -15.80
C ILE A 12 14.97 -3.08 -15.45
N ASP A 13 14.15 -3.65 -16.34
CA ASP A 13 12.69 -3.60 -16.21
C ASP A 13 12.12 -4.56 -15.16
N ASN A 14 12.89 -5.58 -14.76
CA ASN A 14 12.43 -6.68 -13.90
C ASN A 14 13.16 -6.74 -12.54
N ALA A 15 13.83 -5.67 -12.13
CA ALA A 15 14.55 -5.61 -10.86
C ALA A 15 14.10 -4.42 -10.00
N VAL A 16 13.84 -4.70 -8.72
CA VAL A 16 13.51 -3.69 -7.71
C VAL A 16 14.38 -3.83 -6.46
N LEU A 17 14.80 -2.69 -5.91
CA LEU A 17 15.60 -2.61 -4.69
C LEU A 17 14.69 -2.59 -3.46
N ALA A 18 14.81 -3.62 -2.63
CA ALA A 18 14.08 -3.76 -1.38
C ALA A 18 14.82 -3.11 -0.20
N GLY A 19 14.05 -2.50 0.70
CA GLY A 19 14.57 -1.88 1.92
C GLY A 19 13.70 -0.73 2.40
N SER A 20 13.83 -0.38 3.68
CA SER A 20 13.15 0.80 4.24
C SER A 20 13.71 2.12 3.72
N SER A 21 14.96 2.11 3.23
CA SER A 21 15.67 3.27 2.68
C SER A 21 15.35 3.58 1.21
N THR A 22 14.55 2.77 0.52
CA THR A 22 14.13 3.06 -0.87
C THR A 22 12.74 3.70 -0.90
N VAL A 23 12.41 4.39 -2.00
CA VAL A 23 11.09 5.00 -2.22
C VAL A 23 10.48 4.49 -3.53
N PRO A 24 9.20 4.06 -3.50
CA PRO A 24 8.50 3.58 -2.31
C PRO A 24 9.21 2.32 -1.75
N GLY A 25 9.27 2.16 -0.42
CA GLY A 25 9.80 0.93 0.15
C GLY A 25 8.98 -0.27 -0.32
N VAL A 26 9.61 -1.40 -0.63
CA VAL A 26 8.94 -2.59 -1.21
C VAL A 26 7.80 -3.13 -0.33
N GLY A 27 7.88 -2.91 0.99
CA GLY A 27 6.81 -3.24 1.92
C GLY A 27 5.68 -2.21 2.03
N ILE A 28 5.81 -0.99 1.47
CA ILE A 28 4.83 0.09 1.68
C ILE A 28 3.49 -0.22 0.99
N PRO A 29 3.42 -0.57 -0.30
CA PRO A 29 2.14 -0.94 -0.92
C PRO A 29 1.50 -2.14 -0.21
N THR A 30 2.31 -3.16 0.08
CA THR A 30 1.86 -4.36 0.80
C THR A 30 1.34 -4.04 2.20
N ALA A 31 2.00 -3.13 2.93
CA ALA A 31 1.59 -2.69 4.27
C ALA A 31 0.30 -1.86 4.22
N ILE A 32 0.11 -1.00 3.21
CA ILE A 32 -1.12 -0.21 3.05
C ILE A 32 -2.30 -1.13 2.73
N VAL A 33 -2.14 -2.05 1.76
CA VAL A 33 -3.20 -3.00 1.38
C VAL A 33 -3.54 -3.93 2.56
N SER A 34 -2.53 -4.50 3.21
CA SER A 34 -2.73 -5.37 4.37
C SER A 34 -3.33 -4.62 5.55
N GLY A 35 -2.92 -3.38 5.79
CA GLY A 35 -3.45 -2.51 6.85
C GLY A 35 -4.93 -2.19 6.65
N ARG A 36 -5.33 -1.88 5.41
CA ARG A 36 -6.77 -1.72 5.07
C ARG A 36 -7.55 -2.99 5.34
N LEU A 37 -7.07 -4.14 4.84
CA LEU A 37 -7.74 -5.43 5.06
C LEU A 37 -7.82 -5.79 6.55
N ALA A 38 -6.78 -5.50 7.32
CA ALA A 38 -6.78 -5.69 8.77
C ALA A 38 -7.78 -4.75 9.46
N ALA A 39 -7.85 -3.48 9.07
CA ALA A 39 -8.82 -2.52 9.60
C ALA A 39 -10.26 -2.97 9.29
N ASP A 40 -10.54 -3.41 8.06
CA ASP A 40 -11.84 -3.95 7.66
C ASP A 40 -12.24 -5.18 8.49
N ARG A 41 -11.27 -6.03 8.89
CA ARG A 41 -11.51 -7.18 9.77
C ARG A 41 -11.75 -6.76 11.22
N VAL A 42 -10.98 -5.82 11.75
CA VAL A 42 -11.05 -5.37 13.15
C VAL A 42 -12.33 -4.55 13.41
N THR A 43 -12.71 -3.69 12.46
CA THR A 43 -13.87 -2.81 12.60
C THR A 43 -15.19 -3.44 12.14
N GLY A 44 -15.13 -4.62 11.52
CA GLY A 44 -16.20 -5.12 10.66
C GLY A 44 -16.30 -4.27 9.38
N SER A 45 -16.80 -4.82 8.28
CA SER A 45 -16.83 -4.09 6.99
C SER A 45 -17.74 -2.85 7.03
N VAL A 46 -17.21 -1.70 7.46
CA VAL A 46 -17.91 -0.39 7.47
C VAL A 46 -18.37 0.00 6.05
N THR A 47 -17.66 -0.49 5.02
CA THR A 47 -17.94 -0.19 3.61
C THR A 47 -19.29 -0.74 3.11
N ARG A 48 -19.78 -1.89 3.61
CA ARG A 48 -21.07 -2.44 3.15
C ARG A 48 -22.27 -1.64 3.68
N THR A 49 -22.14 -0.99 4.83
CA THR A 49 -23.21 -0.17 5.43
C THR A 49 -23.33 1.19 4.75
N GLN A 50 -22.21 1.84 4.40
CA GLN A 50 -22.20 3.14 3.69
C GLN A 50 -22.73 3.03 2.24
N ALA A 51 -22.39 1.95 1.53
CA ALA A 51 -22.82 1.76 0.14
C ALA A 51 -24.34 1.55 -0.02
N ARG A 52 -25.04 1.09 1.03
CA ARG A 52 -26.51 0.92 1.03
C ARG A 52 -27.26 2.14 1.58
N ALA A 53 -26.57 3.00 2.34
CA ALA A 53 -27.13 4.23 2.89
C ALA A 53 -27.13 5.39 1.88
N LEU A 54 -26.31 5.32 0.83
CA LEU A 54 -26.25 6.29 -0.26
C LEU A 54 -27.08 5.87 -1.49
N SER A 55 -27.80 4.76 -1.41
CA SER A 55 -28.68 4.23 -2.46
C SER A 55 -30.16 4.23 -2.04
N GLN A 56 -30.55 5.06 -1.06
CA GLN A 56 -31.93 5.28 -0.63
C GLN A 56 -32.23 6.78 -0.57
#